data_AF-A0A968HRD9-F1
#
_entry.id   AF-A0A968HRD9-F1
#
_cell.length_a   1.000
_cell.length_b   1.000
_cell.length_c   1.000
_cell.angle_alpha   90.00
_cell.angle_beta   90.00
_cell.angle_gamma   90.00
#
_symmetry.space_group_name_H-M   'P 1'
#
loop_
_entity.id
_entity.type
_entity.pdbx_description
1 polymer ?
#
loop_
_entity_poly.entity_id
_entity_poly.type
_entity_poly.pdbx_seq_one_letter_code
_entity_poly.pdbx_strand_id
1 'polypeptide(L)'
;MSKTIIAVAGSPGVGKTTWISQNLMLQAPESVLYFCPGTDSVPIDSTYIAAEHPDVQILAEDQDIERLKHVSGSATVYVEIGFHLQLSSLDAVLASLPCKRVAVLPSGMEQTEWHAWADTIAVGAASQAMLNPSELWRSPLTGQVLDPASLDMLWSELTKGAYGQVQRAKGIFDLADGRAFHFNFVAGLPQMETTELKLPRWLKGRPDRPSGIEVVGETLDQSAIAQTLKDCCLEDQAIAYYQQQVKDALGAEAA
;
A
#
# COMPACT_ATOMS: atom_id res chain seq x y z
N MET A 1 -0.97 13.01 -29.11
CA MET A 1 -1.57 11.88 -28.37
C MET A 1 -2.13 12.42 -27.07
N SER A 2 -3.31 11.97 -26.65
CA SER A 2 -4.03 12.49 -25.49
C SER A 2 -3.64 11.76 -24.21
N LYS A 3 -3.62 12.49 -23.09
CA LYS A 3 -3.56 11.93 -21.74
C LYS A 3 -4.69 10.91 -21.52
N THR A 4 -4.37 9.81 -20.85
CA THR A 4 -5.36 8.82 -20.39
C THR A 4 -5.39 8.78 -18.87
N ILE A 5 -6.57 8.89 -18.26
CA ILE A 5 -6.74 8.72 -16.82
C ILE A 5 -7.53 7.44 -16.56
N ILE A 6 -7.04 6.61 -15.65
CA ILE A 6 -7.66 5.35 -15.24
C ILE A 6 -7.91 5.43 -13.73
N ALA A 7 -9.17 5.68 -13.36
CA ALA A 7 -9.59 5.67 -11.96
C ALA A 7 -9.97 4.25 -11.56
N VAL A 8 -9.37 3.72 -10.50
CA VAL A 8 -9.51 2.34 -10.05
C VAL A 8 -10.12 2.32 -8.65
N ALA A 9 -11.30 1.72 -8.50
CA ALA A 9 -12.01 1.61 -7.23
C ALA A 9 -12.42 0.16 -6.95
N GLY A 10 -12.92 -0.09 -5.73
CA GLY A 10 -13.35 -1.41 -5.28
C GLY A 10 -13.18 -1.56 -3.77
N SER A 11 -13.80 -2.59 -3.20
CA SER A 11 -13.80 -2.84 -1.76
C SER A 11 -12.38 -3.12 -1.20
N PRO A 12 -12.19 -3.09 0.13
CA PRO A 12 -10.90 -3.43 0.74
C PRO A 12 -10.44 -4.85 0.34
N GLY A 13 -9.14 -5.00 0.06
CA GLY A 13 -8.54 -6.33 -0.15
C GLY A 13 -8.85 -7.02 -1.48
N VAL A 14 -9.61 -6.41 -2.39
CA VAL A 14 -9.91 -6.98 -3.73
C VAL A 14 -8.73 -6.99 -4.70
N GLY A 15 -7.61 -6.35 -4.35
CA GLY A 15 -6.39 -6.32 -5.16
C GLY A 15 -6.30 -5.17 -6.16
N LYS A 16 -6.80 -3.97 -5.82
CA LYS A 16 -6.66 -2.75 -6.66
C LYS A 16 -5.20 -2.45 -7.02
N THR A 17 -4.33 -2.31 -6.01
CA THR A 17 -2.89 -2.08 -6.19
C THR A 17 -2.24 -3.18 -7.02
N THR A 18 -2.61 -4.44 -6.78
CA THR A 18 -2.14 -5.60 -7.55
C THR A 18 -2.53 -5.50 -9.02
N TRP A 19 -3.80 -5.16 -9.30
CA TRP A 19 -4.30 -4.97 -10.66
C TRP A 19 -3.56 -3.83 -11.37
N ILE A 20 -3.34 -2.71 -10.71
CA ILE A 20 -2.56 -1.58 -11.27
C ILE A 20 -1.13 -2.03 -11.57
N SER A 21 -0.46 -2.63 -10.59
CA SER A 21 0.91 -3.18 -10.73
C SER A 21 1.04 -4.14 -11.93
N GLN A 22 0.05 -5.02 -12.12
CA GLN A 22 0.01 -5.92 -13.28
C GLN A 22 -0.16 -5.19 -14.61
N ASN A 23 -1.01 -4.16 -14.66
CA ASN A 23 -1.20 -3.37 -15.87
C ASN A 23 0.05 -2.53 -16.21
N LEU A 24 0.77 -2.05 -15.20
CA LEU A 24 2.05 -1.36 -15.38
C LEU A 24 3.09 -2.27 -16.07
N MET A 25 3.19 -3.54 -15.67
CA MET A 25 4.11 -4.50 -16.31
C MET A 25 3.80 -4.78 -17.78
N LEU A 26 2.55 -4.57 -18.21
CA LEU A 26 2.10 -4.84 -19.58
C LEU A 26 2.25 -3.63 -20.52
N GLN A 27 2.54 -2.44 -19.98
CA GLN A 27 2.64 -1.20 -20.76
C GLN A 27 4.08 -0.91 -21.17
N ALA A 28 4.24 -0.41 -22.40
CA ALA A 28 5.51 0.16 -22.87
C ALA A 28 5.85 1.44 -22.07
N PRO A 29 7.11 1.90 -22.07
CA PRO A 29 7.59 3.00 -21.22
C PRO A 29 7.13 4.39 -21.69
N GLU A 30 5.84 4.57 -21.92
CA GLU A 30 5.24 5.91 -21.92
C GLU A 30 5.30 6.49 -20.50
N SER A 31 5.16 7.81 -20.37
CA SER A 31 5.12 8.44 -19.05
C SER A 31 3.91 7.93 -18.26
N VAL A 32 4.17 7.22 -17.16
CA VAL A 32 3.12 6.73 -16.26
C VAL A 32 3.19 7.44 -14.92
N LEU A 33 2.04 7.88 -14.44
CA LEU A 33 1.88 8.50 -13.14
C LEU A 33 0.93 7.67 -12.28
N TYR A 34 1.21 7.61 -10.98
CA TYR A 34 0.38 6.95 -9.99
C TYR A 34 -0.03 7.94 -8.90
N PHE A 35 -1.31 7.93 -8.54
CA PHE A 35 -1.87 8.76 -7.48
C PHE A 35 -2.82 7.92 -6.63
N CYS A 36 -2.63 7.96 -5.30
CA CYS A 36 -3.54 7.34 -4.34
C CYS A 36 -3.91 8.39 -3.29
N PRO A 37 -5.08 9.05 -3.41
CA PRO A 37 -5.53 10.04 -2.43
C PRO A 37 -6.02 9.38 -1.14
N GLY A 38 -5.96 10.13 -0.03
CA GLY A 38 -6.58 9.75 1.24
C GLY A 38 -5.79 8.72 2.06
N THR A 39 -4.50 8.58 1.81
CA THR A 39 -3.56 7.73 2.57
C THR A 39 -2.99 8.41 3.83
N ASP A 40 -3.30 9.68 4.06
CA ASP A 40 -2.78 10.49 5.19
C ASP A 40 -1.23 10.46 5.21
N SER A 41 -0.63 10.27 6.39
CA SER A 41 0.82 10.12 6.55
C SER A 41 1.35 8.72 6.23
N VAL A 42 0.52 7.80 5.70
CA VAL A 42 0.86 6.38 5.55
C VAL A 42 0.65 5.91 4.10
N PRO A 43 1.51 6.31 3.14
CA PRO A 43 1.32 6.09 1.71
C PRO A 43 1.75 4.69 1.23
N ILE A 44 1.26 3.62 1.88
CA ILE A 44 1.73 2.23 1.65
C ILE A 44 1.64 1.83 0.17
N ASP A 45 0.51 2.08 -0.51
CA ASP A 45 0.33 1.65 -1.90
C ASP A 45 1.25 2.41 -2.85
N SER A 46 1.37 3.73 -2.67
CA SER A 46 2.31 4.58 -3.41
C SER A 46 3.76 4.15 -3.23
N THR A 47 4.16 3.83 -2.00
CA THR A 47 5.52 3.34 -1.69
C THR A 47 5.77 1.97 -2.32
N TYR A 48 4.78 1.06 -2.27
CA TYR A 48 4.87 -0.24 -2.92
C TYR A 48 5.04 -0.10 -4.44
N ILE A 49 4.22 0.73 -5.10
CA ILE A 49 4.31 0.99 -6.54
C ILE A 49 5.66 1.61 -6.91
N ALA A 50 6.15 2.59 -6.14
CA ALA A 50 7.46 3.21 -6.39
C ALA A 50 8.62 2.21 -6.27
N ALA A 51 8.53 1.28 -5.32
CA ALA A 51 9.55 0.25 -5.12
C ALA A 51 9.53 -0.79 -6.25
N GLU A 52 8.35 -1.24 -6.66
CA GLU A 52 8.23 -2.30 -7.68
C GLU A 52 8.31 -1.80 -9.12
N HIS A 53 8.00 -0.51 -9.35
CA HIS A 53 8.01 0.15 -10.65
C HIS A 53 8.74 1.50 -10.58
N PRO A 54 10.09 1.52 -10.54
CA PRO A 54 10.88 2.75 -10.38
C PRO A 54 10.67 3.80 -11.47
N ASP A 55 10.18 3.41 -12.64
CA ASP A 55 9.91 4.31 -13.77
C ASP A 55 8.55 5.04 -13.64
N VAL A 56 7.72 4.67 -12.66
CA VAL A 56 6.42 5.31 -12.39
C VAL A 56 6.60 6.54 -11.52
N GLN A 57 6.08 7.67 -11.98
CA GLN A 57 6.08 8.90 -11.20
C GLN A 57 4.93 8.88 -10.17
N ILE A 58 5.27 8.89 -8.88
CA ILE A 58 4.29 9.04 -7.80
C ILE A 58 3.90 10.51 -7.65
N LEU A 59 2.60 10.78 -7.65
CA LEU A 59 2.02 12.08 -7.33
C LEU A 59 1.74 12.13 -5.82
N ALA A 60 2.27 13.14 -5.14
CA ALA A 60 2.15 13.31 -3.69
C ALA A 60 0.73 13.75 -3.27
N GLU A 61 0.34 13.50 -2.02
CA GLU A 61 -1.02 13.81 -1.52
C GLU A 61 -1.35 15.30 -1.40
N ASP A 62 -0.33 16.14 -1.16
CA ASP A 62 -0.47 17.60 -1.19
C ASP A 62 -0.87 18.12 -2.59
N GLN A 63 -0.86 17.22 -3.58
CA GLN A 63 -1.37 17.44 -4.91
C GLN A 63 -2.84 17.03 -4.94
N ASP A 64 -3.70 18.05 -4.85
CA ASP A 64 -5.13 17.94 -5.13
C ASP A 64 -5.34 17.17 -6.44
N ILE A 65 -6.34 16.28 -6.47
CA ILE A 65 -6.78 15.55 -7.67
C ILE A 65 -7.06 16.52 -8.84
N GLU A 66 -7.34 17.79 -8.54
CA GLU A 66 -7.43 18.89 -9.50
C GLU A 66 -6.16 19.09 -10.35
N ARG A 67 -4.95 18.78 -9.85
CA ARG A 67 -3.71 18.85 -10.65
C ARG A 67 -3.69 17.83 -11.79
N LEU A 68 -4.54 16.80 -11.75
CA LEU A 68 -4.76 15.95 -12.91
C LEU A 68 -5.21 16.77 -14.13
N LYS A 69 -5.90 17.90 -13.96
CA LYS A 69 -6.26 18.79 -15.07
C LYS A 69 -5.06 19.40 -15.79
N HIS A 70 -3.92 19.50 -15.10
CA HIS A 70 -2.71 20.18 -15.59
C HIS A 70 -1.58 19.24 -16.00
N VAL A 71 -1.72 17.93 -15.77
CA VAL A 71 -0.77 16.93 -16.29
C VAL A 71 -0.75 17.03 -17.81
N SER A 72 0.37 17.53 -18.34
CA SER A 72 0.56 17.81 -19.76
C SER A 72 1.22 16.62 -20.46
N GLY A 73 0.98 16.47 -21.77
CA GLY A 73 1.59 15.43 -22.60
C GLY A 73 0.78 14.13 -22.70
N SER A 74 1.36 13.16 -23.41
CA SER A 74 0.84 11.80 -23.52
C SER A 74 1.32 10.99 -22.32
N ALA A 75 0.50 10.96 -21.27
CA ALA A 75 0.76 10.18 -20.07
C ALA A 75 -0.46 9.36 -19.68
N THR A 76 -0.20 8.18 -19.13
CA THR A 76 -1.22 7.35 -18.47
C THR A 76 -1.17 7.63 -16.98
N VAL A 77 -2.30 8.00 -16.39
CA VAL A 77 -2.40 8.26 -14.95
C VAL A 77 -3.32 7.25 -14.30
N TYR A 78 -2.78 6.45 -13.39
CA TYR A 78 -3.57 5.59 -12.51
C TYR A 78 -3.95 6.35 -11.25
N VAL A 79 -5.23 6.38 -10.94
CA VAL A 79 -5.78 6.94 -9.71
C VAL A 79 -6.39 5.81 -8.89
N GLU A 80 -5.71 5.37 -7.83
CA GLU A 80 -6.22 4.34 -6.94
C GLU A 80 -7.10 4.95 -5.85
N ILE A 81 -8.40 4.72 -5.94
CA ILE A 81 -9.39 5.26 -5.00
C ILE A 81 -9.50 4.33 -3.80
N GLY A 82 -9.09 4.84 -2.63
CA GLY A 82 -9.23 4.17 -1.35
C GLY A 82 -10.70 3.88 -1.01
N PHE A 83 -10.96 2.75 -0.35
CA PHE A 83 -12.33 2.34 0.01
C PHE A 83 -13.00 3.29 1.02
N HIS A 84 -12.20 4.06 1.75
CA HIS A 84 -12.66 5.04 2.74
C HIS A 84 -13.10 6.35 2.08
N LEU A 85 -12.84 6.54 0.78
CA LEU A 85 -13.32 7.68 0.01
C LEU A 85 -14.68 7.37 -0.62
N GLN A 86 -15.61 8.31 -0.49
CA GLN A 86 -16.89 8.22 -1.20
C GLN A 86 -16.67 8.46 -2.68
N LEU A 87 -17.13 7.57 -3.55
CA LEU A 87 -16.98 7.73 -5.01
C LEU A 87 -17.57 9.06 -5.51
N SER A 88 -18.70 9.46 -4.93
CA SER A 88 -19.42 10.70 -5.24
C SER A 88 -18.60 11.97 -4.96
N SER A 89 -17.64 11.94 -4.04
CA SER A 89 -16.78 13.11 -3.77
C SER A 89 -15.78 13.36 -4.90
N LEU A 90 -15.50 12.35 -5.73
CA LEU A 90 -14.55 12.42 -6.84
C LEU A 90 -15.23 12.64 -8.20
N ASP A 91 -16.55 12.42 -8.29
CA ASP A 91 -17.29 12.48 -9.55
C ASP A 91 -17.15 13.83 -10.26
N ALA A 92 -17.20 14.96 -9.53
CA ALA A 92 -17.07 16.28 -10.13
C ALA A 92 -15.71 16.48 -10.82
N VAL A 93 -14.64 15.98 -10.22
CA VAL A 93 -13.28 16.09 -10.77
C VAL A 93 -13.11 15.11 -11.93
N LEU A 94 -13.50 13.85 -11.74
CA LEU A 94 -13.34 12.80 -12.74
C LEU A 94 -14.22 13.05 -13.98
N ALA A 95 -15.44 13.59 -13.83
CA ALA A 95 -16.32 13.93 -14.94
C ALA A 95 -15.77 15.06 -15.83
N SER A 96 -14.91 15.92 -15.27
CA SER A 96 -14.24 16.99 -16.02
C SER A 96 -13.02 16.53 -16.81
N LEU A 97 -12.65 15.25 -16.71
CA LEU A 97 -11.46 14.67 -17.30
C LEU A 97 -11.81 13.50 -18.22
N PRO A 98 -11.02 13.22 -19.27
CA PRO A 98 -11.16 12.00 -20.07
C PRO A 98 -10.69 10.80 -19.24
N CYS A 99 -11.59 10.29 -18.40
CA CYS A 99 -11.32 9.26 -17.40
C CYS A 99 -12.04 7.95 -17.74
N LYS A 100 -11.30 6.84 -17.70
CA LYS A 100 -11.85 5.48 -17.70
C LYS A 100 -11.96 5.00 -16.25
N ARG A 101 -13.15 4.59 -15.83
CA ARG A 101 -13.42 4.08 -14.49
C ARG A 101 -13.37 2.55 -14.49
N VAL A 102 -12.56 1.98 -13.62
CA VAL A 102 -12.39 0.54 -13.44
C VAL A 102 -12.78 0.18 -12.02
N ALA A 103 -13.73 -0.73 -11.85
CA ALA A 103 -13.99 -1.35 -10.56
C ALA A 103 -13.35 -2.73 -10.50
N VAL A 104 -12.51 -2.97 -9.49
CA VAL A 104 -11.93 -4.28 -9.20
C VAL A 104 -12.82 -4.96 -8.16
N LEU A 105 -13.52 -6.04 -8.56
CA LEU A 105 -14.54 -6.68 -7.73
C LEU A 105 -14.37 -8.21 -7.72
N PRO A 106 -14.71 -8.91 -6.62
CA PRO A 106 -14.79 -10.36 -6.59
C PRO A 106 -15.73 -10.92 -7.67
N SER A 107 -15.41 -12.09 -8.21
CA SER A 107 -16.31 -12.78 -9.15
C SER A 107 -17.64 -13.14 -8.49
N GLY A 108 -18.76 -12.83 -9.15
CA GLY A 108 -20.10 -13.19 -8.67
C GLY A 108 -20.65 -12.29 -7.56
N MET A 109 -20.03 -11.14 -7.31
CA MET A 109 -20.60 -10.11 -6.43
C MET A 109 -21.94 -9.59 -7.01
N GLU A 110 -22.91 -9.36 -6.13
CA GLU A 110 -24.19 -8.73 -6.51
C GLU A 110 -23.98 -7.30 -7.02
N GLN A 111 -25.01 -6.72 -7.64
CA GLN A 111 -24.96 -5.34 -8.11
C GLN A 111 -24.76 -4.37 -6.93
N THR A 112 -23.66 -3.62 -6.98
CA THR A 112 -23.25 -2.63 -5.97
C THR A 112 -23.05 -1.26 -6.62
N GLU A 113 -22.79 -0.22 -5.81
CA GLU A 113 -22.49 1.12 -6.32
C GLU A 113 -21.31 1.14 -7.31
N TRP A 114 -20.31 0.27 -7.14
CA TRP A 114 -19.16 0.18 -8.04
C TRP A 114 -19.55 -0.28 -9.45
N HIS A 115 -20.59 -1.10 -9.58
CA HIS A 115 -21.08 -1.53 -10.88
C HIS A 115 -21.77 -0.40 -11.65
N ALA A 116 -22.48 0.49 -10.95
CA ALA A 116 -23.08 1.67 -11.55
C ALA A 116 -22.04 2.76 -11.86
N TRP A 117 -20.97 2.84 -11.06
CA TRP A 117 -19.92 3.84 -11.21
C TRP A 117 -18.91 3.51 -12.32
N ALA A 118 -18.56 2.23 -12.53
CA ALA A 118 -17.46 1.85 -13.41
C ALA A 118 -17.86 1.70 -14.89
N ASP A 119 -16.93 2.04 -15.78
CA ASP A 119 -17.02 1.75 -17.22
C ASP A 119 -16.54 0.32 -17.55
N THR A 120 -15.72 -0.27 -16.67
CA THR A 120 -15.18 -1.62 -16.82
C THR A 120 -15.07 -2.30 -15.47
N ILE A 121 -15.47 -3.57 -15.41
CA ILE A 121 -15.27 -4.42 -14.23
C ILE A 121 -14.06 -5.32 -14.47
N ALA A 122 -13.10 -5.27 -13.56
CA ALA A 122 -11.97 -6.18 -13.48
C ALA A 122 -12.20 -7.21 -12.37
N VAL A 123 -11.82 -8.46 -12.62
CA VAL A 123 -11.96 -9.53 -11.63
C VAL A 123 -10.85 -9.38 -10.59
N GLY A 124 -11.25 -9.17 -9.34
CA GLY A 124 -10.39 -9.09 -8.17
C GLY A 124 -10.38 -10.39 -7.35
N ALA A 125 -9.66 -10.35 -6.23
CA ALA A 125 -9.61 -11.46 -5.28
C ALA A 125 -10.99 -11.74 -4.68
N ALA A 126 -11.29 -13.02 -4.41
CA ALA A 126 -12.49 -13.45 -3.70
C ALA A 126 -12.36 -13.15 -2.19
N SER A 127 -12.23 -11.88 -1.82
CA SER A 127 -12.19 -11.48 -0.41
C SER A 127 -13.60 -11.50 0.17
N GLN A 128 -13.70 -12.00 1.41
CA GLN A 128 -14.93 -11.93 2.21
C GLN A 128 -15.04 -10.61 2.99
N ALA A 129 -14.18 -9.61 2.69
CA ALA A 129 -14.16 -8.33 3.38
C ALA A 129 -15.53 -7.65 3.20
N MET A 130 -16.37 -7.79 4.23
CA MET A 130 -17.75 -7.35 4.21
C MET A 130 -17.81 -5.83 4.19
N LEU A 131 -18.87 -5.32 3.58
CA LEU A 131 -19.24 -3.90 3.45
C LEU A 131 -19.65 -3.26 4.79
N ASN A 132 -19.28 -3.88 5.92
CA ASN A 132 -19.63 -3.39 7.24
C ASN A 132 -18.79 -2.15 7.59
N PRO A 133 -19.33 -1.23 8.42
CA PRO A 133 -18.54 -0.14 8.95
C PRO A 133 -17.35 -0.72 9.71
N SER A 134 -16.16 -0.52 9.16
CA SER A 134 -14.92 -1.02 9.72
C SER A 134 -14.09 0.15 10.22
N GLU A 135 -13.44 -0.03 11.35
CA GLU A 135 -12.45 0.90 11.85
C GLU A 135 -11.23 0.87 10.95
N LEU A 136 -10.71 2.05 10.61
CA LEU A 136 -9.44 2.22 9.91
C LEU A 136 -8.44 2.79 10.92
N TRP A 137 -7.36 2.05 11.15
CA TRP A 137 -6.25 2.50 11.97
C TRP A 137 -4.96 2.52 11.14
N ARG A 138 -4.17 3.58 11.32
CA ARG A 138 -2.92 3.82 10.58
C ARG A 138 -1.84 4.28 11.54
N SER A 139 -0.60 3.86 11.29
CA SER A 139 0.56 4.37 12.01
C SER A 139 1.76 4.56 11.06
N PRO A 140 2.30 5.78 10.96
CA PRO A 140 3.53 6.03 10.21
C PRO A 140 4.74 5.46 10.97
N LEU A 141 5.66 4.85 10.22
CA LEU A 141 6.85 4.19 10.77
C LEU A 141 8.15 4.69 10.14
N THR A 142 8.12 5.79 9.38
CA THR A 142 9.34 6.41 8.84
C THR A 142 10.38 6.60 9.95
N GLY A 143 11.62 6.14 9.71
CA GLY A 143 12.70 6.17 10.70
C GLY A 143 12.69 5.05 11.72
N GLN A 144 11.64 4.22 11.79
CA GLN A 144 11.62 3.03 12.63
C GLN A 144 12.31 1.87 11.91
N VAL A 145 13.00 1.04 12.69
CA VAL A 145 13.62 -0.21 12.22
C VAL A 145 13.15 -1.29 13.16
N LEU A 146 12.56 -2.35 12.63
CA LEU A 146 11.94 -3.40 13.44
C LEU A 146 12.88 -4.61 13.57
N ASP A 147 12.81 -5.23 14.74
CA ASP A 147 13.33 -6.58 14.93
C ASP A 147 12.48 -7.58 14.13
N PRO A 148 13.09 -8.42 13.26
CA PRO A 148 12.34 -9.36 12.43
C PRO A 148 11.48 -10.35 13.23
N ALA A 149 12.01 -10.91 14.33
CA ALA A 149 11.28 -11.93 15.09
C ALA A 149 10.10 -11.33 15.84
N SER A 150 10.26 -10.13 16.41
CA SER A 150 9.16 -9.39 17.02
C SER A 150 8.09 -9.00 16.00
N LEU A 151 8.48 -8.55 14.80
CA LEU A 151 7.53 -8.22 13.74
C LEU A 151 6.72 -9.45 13.28
N ASP A 152 7.37 -10.60 13.11
CA ASP A 152 6.68 -11.85 12.75
C ASP A 152 5.63 -12.25 13.81
N MET A 153 5.97 -12.08 15.09
CA MET A 153 5.06 -12.32 16.21
C MET A 153 3.88 -11.35 16.17
N LEU A 154 4.15 -10.05 16.10
CA LEU A 154 3.11 -9.00 16.00
C LEU A 154 2.17 -9.27 14.83
N TRP A 155 2.72 -9.58 13.64
CA TRP A 155 1.92 -9.81 12.44
C TRP A 155 1.02 -11.04 12.60
N SER A 156 1.56 -12.13 13.17
CA SER A 156 0.79 -13.33 13.49
C SER A 156 -0.32 -13.03 14.50
N GLU A 157 -0.04 -12.29 15.57
CA GLU A 157 -1.03 -11.93 16.59
C GLU A 157 -2.13 -11.04 16.01
N LEU A 158 -1.76 -10.01 15.25
CA LEU A 158 -2.66 -9.10 14.57
C LEU A 158 -3.64 -9.85 13.65
N THR A 159 -3.11 -10.70 12.76
CA THR A 159 -3.91 -11.41 11.76
C THR A 159 -4.74 -12.56 12.35
N LYS A 160 -4.40 -13.05 13.54
CA LYS A 160 -5.18 -14.06 14.29
C LYS A 160 -6.19 -13.46 15.27
N GLY A 161 -6.32 -12.13 15.28
CA GLY A 161 -7.35 -11.41 16.01
C GLY A 161 -7.02 -11.12 17.47
N ALA A 162 -5.74 -11.09 17.85
CA ALA A 162 -5.33 -10.74 19.22
C ALA A 162 -5.73 -9.31 19.63
N TYR A 163 -5.94 -8.43 18.64
CA TYR A 163 -6.26 -7.01 18.85
C TYR A 163 -7.60 -6.60 18.21
N GLY A 164 -8.54 -7.53 18.09
CA GLY A 164 -9.81 -7.33 17.39
C GLY A 164 -9.86 -8.06 16.04
N GLN A 165 -11.01 -8.02 15.39
CA GLN A 165 -11.24 -8.79 14.15
C GLN A 165 -10.68 -8.05 12.95
N VAL A 166 -9.45 -8.39 12.55
CA VAL A 166 -8.79 -7.80 11.38
C VAL A 166 -9.36 -8.39 10.09
N GLN A 167 -9.89 -7.53 9.24
CA GLN A 167 -10.36 -7.89 7.90
C GLN A 167 -9.27 -7.68 6.83
N ARG A 168 -8.44 -6.65 7.01
CA ARG A 168 -7.34 -6.28 6.12
C ARG A 168 -6.21 -5.67 6.94
N ALA A 169 -4.98 -6.07 6.67
CA ALA A 169 -3.80 -5.37 7.18
C ALA A 169 -2.72 -5.32 6.10
N LYS A 170 -2.12 -4.15 5.91
CA LYS A 170 -0.93 -3.99 5.07
C LYS A 170 0.11 -3.15 5.80
N GLY A 171 1.37 -3.38 5.49
CA GLY A 171 2.44 -2.57 6.03
C GLY A 171 3.70 -2.63 5.18
N ILE A 172 4.51 -1.59 5.30
CA ILE A 172 5.88 -1.57 4.81
C ILE A 172 6.76 -1.36 6.03
N PHE A 173 7.72 -2.27 6.23
CA PHE A 173 8.59 -2.29 7.40
C PHE A 173 10.05 -2.33 6.99
N ASP A 174 10.86 -1.50 7.62
CA ASP A 174 12.31 -1.53 7.55
C ASP A 174 12.87 -2.46 8.61
N LEU A 175 13.75 -3.39 8.22
CA LEU A 175 14.34 -4.38 9.13
C LEU A 175 15.78 -4.05 9.49
N ALA A 176 16.26 -4.67 10.57
CA ALA A 176 17.61 -4.49 11.11
C ALA A 176 18.75 -4.66 10.09
N ASP A 177 18.54 -5.48 9.07
CA ASP A 177 19.52 -5.76 8.02
C ASP A 177 19.47 -4.79 6.81
N GLY A 178 18.66 -3.73 6.93
CA GLY A 178 18.50 -2.66 5.97
C GLY A 178 17.49 -2.94 4.86
N ARG A 179 16.94 -4.15 4.75
CA ARG A 179 15.90 -4.46 3.77
C ARG A 179 14.55 -3.87 4.19
N ALA A 180 13.66 -3.69 3.22
CA ALA A 180 12.27 -3.34 3.46
C ALA A 180 11.35 -4.42 2.92
N PHE A 181 10.27 -4.69 3.64
CA PHE A 181 9.29 -5.72 3.29
C PHE A 181 7.89 -5.14 3.28
N HIS A 182 7.12 -5.50 2.27
CA HIS A 182 5.70 -5.28 2.21
C HIS A 182 4.95 -6.51 2.73
N PHE A 183 4.09 -6.29 3.72
CA PHE A 183 3.24 -7.30 4.31
C PHE A 183 1.80 -7.04 3.88
N ASN A 184 1.09 -8.10 3.52
CA ASN A 184 -0.25 -8.03 2.98
C ASN A 184 -1.11 -9.18 3.50
N PHE A 185 -2.20 -8.83 4.18
CA PHE A 185 -3.19 -9.76 4.73
C PHE A 185 -4.61 -9.31 4.37
N VAL A 186 -5.44 -10.28 3.98
CA VAL A 186 -6.88 -10.14 3.75
C VAL A 186 -7.56 -11.36 4.37
N ALA A 187 -8.55 -11.14 5.24
CA ALA A 187 -9.31 -12.22 5.86
C ALA A 187 -10.03 -13.08 4.80
N GLY A 188 -9.99 -14.40 5.01
CA GLY A 188 -10.57 -15.38 4.09
C GLY A 188 -9.70 -15.74 2.88
N LEU A 189 -8.57 -15.05 2.66
CA LEU A 189 -7.57 -15.49 1.67
C LEU A 189 -6.51 -16.37 2.35
N PRO A 190 -6.08 -17.48 1.70
CA PRO A 190 -5.19 -18.46 2.31
C PRO A 190 -3.73 -17.99 2.45
N GLN A 191 -3.34 -16.89 1.80
CA GLN A 191 -1.97 -16.41 1.77
C GLN A 191 -1.81 -15.11 2.56
N MET A 192 -0.91 -15.14 3.54
CA MET A 192 -0.19 -13.95 3.96
C MET A 192 0.93 -13.73 2.94
N GLU A 193 0.92 -12.59 2.28
CA GLU A 193 1.97 -12.24 1.33
C GLU A 193 2.98 -11.32 2.02
N THR A 194 4.20 -11.81 2.19
CA THR A 194 5.36 -11.01 2.60
C THR A 194 6.32 -10.95 1.43
N THR A 195 6.57 -9.75 0.92
CA THR A 195 7.40 -9.51 -0.25
C THR A 195 8.54 -8.56 0.10
N GLU A 196 9.78 -8.96 -0.17
CA GLU A 196 10.92 -8.04 -0.11
C GLU A 196 10.75 -6.97 -1.21
N LEU A 197 10.80 -5.70 -0.83
CA LEU A 197 10.71 -4.59 -1.78
C LEU A 197 12.03 -4.44 -2.54
N LYS A 198 11.97 -4.12 -3.84
CA LYS A 198 13.14 -3.84 -4.69
C LYS A 198 13.80 -2.50 -4.39
N LEU A 199 14.13 -2.26 -3.12
CA LEU A 199 14.79 -1.04 -2.66
C LEU A 199 16.23 -1.34 -2.23
N PRO A 200 17.15 -0.39 -2.38
CA PRO A 200 18.47 -0.50 -1.78
C PRO A 200 18.38 -0.73 -0.27
N ARG A 201 19.31 -1.52 0.26
CA ARG A 201 19.45 -1.70 1.71
C ARG A 201 19.81 -0.37 2.37
N TRP A 202 19.16 -0.05 3.47
CA TRP A 202 19.49 1.10 4.29
C TRP A 202 20.42 0.69 5.44
N LEU A 203 21.73 0.94 5.28
CA LEU A 203 22.75 0.56 6.25
C LEU A 203 23.43 1.77 6.92
N LYS A 204 22.72 2.90 7.03
CA LYS A 204 23.25 4.19 7.53
C LYS A 204 22.44 4.77 8.70
N GLY A 205 21.98 3.90 9.60
CA GLY A 205 21.10 4.25 10.72
C GLY A 205 19.63 4.15 10.35
N ARG A 206 18.82 5.13 10.80
CA ARG A 206 17.38 5.16 10.57
C ARG A 206 17.02 5.52 9.11
N PRO A 207 16.05 4.82 8.50
CA PRO A 207 15.58 5.10 7.14
C PRO A 207 14.75 6.38 7.04
N ASP A 208 14.93 7.14 5.97
CA ASP A 208 14.11 8.33 5.64
C ASP A 208 13.14 8.04 4.47
N ARG A 209 12.87 6.76 4.21
CA ARG A 209 11.85 6.34 3.23
C ARG A 209 10.50 6.15 3.93
N PRO A 210 9.38 6.41 3.24
CA PRO A 210 8.06 6.16 3.81
C PRO A 210 7.88 4.69 4.19
N SER A 211 7.36 4.46 5.39
CA SER A 211 6.99 3.15 5.90
C SER A 211 5.84 3.32 6.91
N GLY A 212 5.12 2.24 7.21
CA GLY A 212 3.93 2.34 8.04
C GLY A 212 3.03 1.11 7.94
N ILE A 213 1.98 1.13 8.74
CA ILE A 213 0.97 0.06 8.79
C ILE A 213 -0.43 0.66 8.68
N GLU A 214 -1.31 -0.05 7.96
CA GLU A 214 -2.75 0.20 7.87
C GLU A 214 -3.49 -1.08 8.27
N VAL A 215 -4.42 -0.95 9.21
CA VAL A 215 -5.26 -2.05 9.70
C VAL A 215 -6.72 -1.64 9.57
N VAL A 216 -7.53 -2.54 9.02
CA VAL A 216 -8.98 -2.40 8.88
C VAL A 216 -9.65 -3.58 9.54
N GLY A 217 -10.61 -3.31 10.42
CA GLY A 217 -11.30 -4.35 11.15
C GLY A 217 -12.38 -3.84 12.09
N GLU A 218 -12.85 -4.72 12.97
CA GLU A 218 -13.89 -4.44 13.95
C GLU A 218 -13.33 -4.59 15.37
N THR A 219 -13.71 -3.68 16.28
CA THR A 219 -13.32 -3.71 17.70
C THR A 219 -11.81 -3.71 17.88
N LEU A 220 -11.10 -2.85 17.14
CA LEU A 220 -9.64 -2.84 17.15
C LEU A 220 -9.11 -2.27 18.46
N ASP A 221 -8.25 -3.01 19.15
CA ASP A 221 -7.46 -2.47 20.27
C ASP A 221 -6.26 -1.68 19.72
N GLN A 222 -6.55 -0.50 19.18
CA GLN A 222 -5.57 0.37 18.52
C GLN A 222 -4.41 0.75 19.45
N SER A 223 -4.67 0.84 20.77
CA SER A 223 -3.63 1.14 21.75
C SER A 223 -2.68 -0.04 21.95
N ALA A 224 -3.21 -1.26 22.06
CA ALA A 224 -2.39 -2.46 22.16
C ALA A 224 -1.59 -2.74 20.87
N ILE A 225 -2.18 -2.51 19.69
CA ILE A 225 -1.47 -2.60 18.41
C ILE A 225 -0.30 -1.61 18.39
N ALA A 226 -0.56 -0.34 18.71
CA ALA A 226 0.48 0.70 18.71
C ALA A 226 1.61 0.39 19.71
N GLN A 227 1.28 -0.08 20.91
CA GLN A 227 2.26 -0.42 21.93
C GLN A 227 3.12 -1.62 21.50
N THR A 228 2.50 -2.69 21.02
CA THR A 228 3.25 -3.89 20.59
C THR A 228 4.14 -3.57 19.38
N LEU A 229 3.64 -2.76 18.44
CA LEU A 229 4.43 -2.27 17.30
C LEU A 229 5.63 -1.44 17.76
N LYS A 230 5.46 -0.58 18.76
CA LYS A 230 6.56 0.19 19.35
C LYS A 230 7.59 -0.72 20.02
N ASP A 231 7.14 -1.78 20.69
CA ASP A 231 8.02 -2.76 21.34
C ASP A 231 8.82 -3.61 20.31
N CYS A 232 8.38 -3.65 19.05
CA CYS A 232 9.15 -4.24 17.95
C CYS A 232 10.30 -3.34 17.44
N CYS A 233 10.26 -2.03 17.73
CA CYS A 233 11.24 -1.08 17.22
C CYS A 233 12.59 -1.21 17.93
N LEU A 234 13.66 -1.18 17.14
CA LEU A 234 15.03 -1.20 17.62
C LEU A 234 15.53 0.20 18.00
N GLU A 235 16.32 0.24 19.08
CA GLU A 235 17.09 1.40 19.49
C GLU A 235 18.32 1.61 18.59
N ASP A 236 18.84 2.84 18.54
CA ASP A 236 19.93 3.23 17.62
C ASP A 236 21.18 2.34 17.75
N GLN A 237 21.51 1.92 18.97
CA GLN A 237 22.66 1.06 19.23
C GLN A 237 22.49 -0.33 18.60
N ALA A 238 21.28 -0.91 18.67
CA ALA A 238 20.98 -2.20 18.05
C ALA A 238 20.97 -2.09 16.52
N ILE A 239 20.39 -1.02 15.98
CA ILE A 239 20.41 -0.72 14.54
C ILE A 239 21.86 -0.66 14.04
N ALA A 240 22.71 0.12 14.70
CA ALA A 240 24.11 0.28 14.32
C ALA A 240 24.87 -1.06 14.35
N TYR A 241 24.63 -1.87 15.38
CA TYR A 241 25.25 -3.19 15.53
C TYR A 241 24.88 -4.12 14.37
N TYR A 242 23.58 -4.31 14.08
CA TYR A 242 23.14 -5.20 13.01
C TYR A 242 23.58 -4.71 11.62
N GLN A 243 23.47 -3.41 11.36
CA GLN A 243 23.90 -2.86 10.07
C GLN A 243 25.42 -2.99 9.85
N GLN A 244 26.23 -2.93 10.91
CA GLN A 244 27.67 -3.18 10.80
C GLN A 244 27.96 -4.64 10.43
N GLN A 245 27.27 -5.60 11.07
CA GLN A 245 27.43 -7.02 10.71
C GLN A 245 27.09 -7.29 9.23
N VAL A 246 26.03 -6.66 8.72
CA VAL A 246 25.66 -6.79 7.30
C VAL A 246 26.71 -6.19 6.39
N LYS A 247 27.27 -5.02 6.73
CA LYS A 247 28.37 -4.41 5.96
C LYS A 247 29.60 -5.32 5.91
N ASP A 248 29.96 -5.91 7.04
CA ASP A 248 31.13 -6.79 7.14
C ASP A 248 30.92 -8.05 6.28
N ALA A 249 29.72 -8.63 6.30
CA ALA A 249 29.36 -9.78 5.46
C ALA A 249 29.40 -9.45 3.96
N LEU A 250 28.78 -8.35 3.54
CA LEU A 250 28.77 -7.93 2.13
C LEU A 250 30.17 -7.52 1.63
N GLY A 251 30.98 -6.91 2.50
CA GLY A 251 32.38 -6.58 2.20
C GLY A 251 33.27 -7.81 2.06
N ALA A 252 32.99 -8.88 2.81
CA ALA A 252 33.67 -10.16 2.69
C ALA A 252 33.26 -10.96 1.44
N GLU A 253 32.03 -10.81 0.96
CA GLU A 253 31.55 -11.44 -0.28
C GLU A 253 32.07 -10.76 -1.56
N ALA A 254 32.51 -9.51 -1.46
CA ALA A 254 33.05 -8.74 -2.59
C ALA A 254 34.59 -8.85 -2.75
N ALA A 255 35.26 -9.57 -1.85
CA ALA A 255 36.72 -9.74 -1.79
C ALA A 255 37.16 -11.14 -2.27
#